data_AF-A0A6G3MGS1-F1
#
_entry.id   AF-A0A6G3MGS1-F1
#
_cell.length_a   1.000
_cell.length_b   1.000
_cell.length_c   1.000
_cell.angle_alpha   90.00
_cell.angle_beta   90.00
_cell.angle_gamma   90.00
#
_symmetry.space_group_name_H-M   'P 1'
#
loop_
_entity.id
_entity.type
_entity.pdbx_description
1 polymer ?
#
loop_
_entity_poly.entity_id
_entity_poly.type
_entity_poly.pdbx_seq_one_letter_code
_entity_poly.pdbx_strand_id
1 'polypeptide(L)'
;MIDSKSSLERDQLGHTHSVLDKKEYNAVADVVVSCDTKGIIEYWSGYEERCSFPASSVNFEFKSDTDLYELLKTHSYAISIAFSHSGTKFAIYTSDKHVIIFWFKSGKKCRVFDESTATFIEDQQNNRHIPDFEFGRRLAVEKELEKTNTILYTNLTFDESDNFLIVPSMIGIKCA
;
A
#
# COMPACT_ATOMS: atom_id res chain seq x y z
N MET A 1 24.36 20.92 28.96
CA MET A 1 23.82 21.84 27.94
C MET A 1 23.62 20.99 26.69
N ILE A 2 22.49 20.29 26.61
CA ILE A 2 22.20 19.31 25.58
C ILE A 2 21.35 20.03 24.54
N ASP A 3 21.79 19.95 23.27
CA ASP A 3 21.29 20.70 22.13
C ASP A 3 19.76 20.69 22.02
N SER A 4 19.17 21.85 22.28
CA SER A 4 17.75 22.18 22.05
C SER A 4 17.44 22.44 20.56
N LYS A 5 18.32 22.02 19.64
CA LYS A 5 18.16 22.20 18.19
C LYS A 5 17.51 21.02 17.47
N SER A 6 17.45 19.83 18.06
CA SER A 6 16.86 18.65 17.41
C SER A 6 15.33 18.65 17.39
N SER A 7 14.69 19.51 18.20
CA SER A 7 13.23 19.60 18.32
C SER A 7 12.59 20.64 17.39
N LEU A 8 13.39 21.50 16.75
CA LEU A 8 12.91 22.62 15.91
C LEU A 8 12.85 22.30 14.41
N GLU A 9 13.39 21.17 13.96
CA GLU A 9 13.34 20.77 12.53
C GLU A 9 12.18 19.82 12.19
N ARG A 10 11.44 19.31 13.19
CA ARG A 10 10.28 18.43 12.95
C ARG A 10 9.06 19.17 12.37
N ASP A 11 9.00 20.49 12.51
CA ASP A 11 7.84 21.31 12.11
C ASP A 11 7.88 21.82 10.66
N GLN A 12 8.91 21.48 9.86
CA GLN A 12 9.02 21.94 8.46
C GLN A 12 8.51 20.94 7.42
N LEU A 13 8.13 19.72 7.81
CA LEU A 13 7.48 18.76 6.93
C LEU A 13 5.97 18.97 7.02
N GLY A 14 5.45 19.80 6.11
CA GLY A 14 4.10 20.38 6.12
C GLY A 14 2.94 19.39 6.12
N HIS A 15 2.68 18.76 7.27
CA HIS A 15 1.44 18.05 7.55
C HIS A 15 0.66 18.75 8.66
N THR A 16 -0.12 19.76 8.27
CA THR A 16 -1.24 20.23 9.08
C THR A 16 -2.37 19.18 8.99
N HIS A 17 -2.44 18.32 10.01
CA HIS A 17 -3.58 17.44 10.34
C HIS A 17 -3.89 16.26 9.39
N SER A 18 -3.02 15.27 9.38
CA SER A 18 -3.42 13.86 9.58
C SER A 18 -2.24 13.06 10.13
N VAL A 19 -2.47 12.11 11.04
CA VAL A 19 -1.41 11.23 11.53
C VAL A 19 -0.92 10.39 10.34
N LEU A 20 0.37 10.50 9.99
CA LEU A 20 1.02 9.60 9.03
C LEU A 20 0.80 8.16 9.51
N ASP A 21 0.01 7.39 8.78
CA ASP A 21 -0.38 6.04 9.23
C ASP A 21 0.60 4.98 8.71
N LYS A 22 1.02 5.09 7.44
CA LYS A 22 1.92 4.13 6.80
C LYS A 22 2.98 4.81 5.94
N LYS A 23 4.20 4.26 5.98
CA LYS A 23 5.34 4.69 5.17
C LYS A 23 6.25 3.51 4.89
N GLU A 24 6.91 3.53 3.75
CA GLU A 24 7.91 2.54 3.36
C GLU A 24 9.04 3.22 2.58
N TYR A 25 10.26 2.67 2.66
CA TYR A 25 11.45 3.26 2.05
C TYR A 25 11.94 2.45 0.86
N ASN A 26 12.14 3.13 -0.27
CA ASN A 26 12.79 2.61 -1.46
C ASN A 26 14.30 2.90 -1.40
N ALA A 27 15.07 1.92 -0.92
CA ALA A 27 16.52 2.05 -0.78
C ALA A 27 17.26 2.25 -2.11
N VAL A 28 16.70 1.80 -3.24
CA VAL A 28 17.33 1.94 -4.57
C VAL A 28 17.25 3.38 -5.06
N ALA A 29 16.16 4.09 -4.75
CA ALA A 29 15.91 5.45 -5.21
C ALA A 29 16.17 6.53 -4.15
N ASP A 30 16.48 6.12 -2.91
CA ASP A 30 16.51 6.99 -1.72
C ASP A 30 15.22 7.82 -1.57
N VAL A 31 14.07 7.14 -1.61
CA VAL A 31 12.75 7.78 -1.54
C VAL A 31 11.83 7.05 -0.57
N VAL A 32 11.14 7.79 0.28
CA VAL A 32 10.04 7.29 1.11
C VAL A 32 8.72 7.52 0.38
N VAL A 33 7.87 6.49 0.33
CA VAL A 33 6.45 6.66 0.01
C VAL A 33 5.65 6.60 1.29
N SER A 34 4.75 7.55 1.49
CA SER A 34 3.83 7.57 2.62
C SER A 34 2.38 7.64 2.17
N CYS A 35 1.48 7.18 3.03
CA CYS A 35 0.05 7.36 2.88
C CYS A 35 -0.56 7.84 4.20
N ASP A 36 -1.44 8.84 4.11
CA ASP A 36 -2.24 9.29 5.24
C ASP A 36 -3.58 8.53 5.35
N THR A 37 -4.30 8.75 6.45
CA THR A 37 -5.63 8.15 6.68
C THR A 37 -6.74 8.69 5.77
N LYS A 38 -6.47 9.73 4.97
CA LYS A 38 -7.39 10.25 3.96
C LYS A 38 -7.15 9.61 2.59
N GLY A 39 -6.13 8.75 2.46
CA GLY A 39 -5.79 8.10 1.20
C GLY A 39 -4.91 8.94 0.27
N ILE A 40 -4.21 9.94 0.81
CA ILE A 40 -3.24 10.74 0.04
C ILE A 40 -1.89 10.03 0.05
N ILE A 41 -1.38 9.71 -1.15
CA ILE A 41 -0.05 9.13 -1.33
C ILE A 41 0.96 10.24 -1.64
N GLU A 42 2.12 10.19 -0.98
CA GLU A 42 3.20 11.16 -1.08
C GLU A 42 4.58 10.52 -1.20
N TYR A 43 5.48 11.26 -1.87
CA TYR A 43 6.85 10.88 -2.15
C TYR A 43 7.77 11.89 -1.49
N TRP A 44 8.77 11.39 -0.78
CA TRP A 44 9.75 12.20 -0.06
C TRP A 44 11.13 11.69 -0.41
N SER A 45 12.03 12.57 -0.85
CA SER A 45 13.43 12.25 -1.01
C SER A 45 14.08 11.90 0.33
N GLY A 46 15.28 11.32 0.28
CA GLY A 46 16.08 11.08 1.45
C GLY A 46 16.48 12.35 2.19
N TYR A 47 17.18 12.15 3.31
CA TYR A 47 17.55 13.24 4.22
C TYR A 47 18.45 14.29 3.56
N GLU A 48 19.33 13.89 2.64
CA GLU A 48 20.26 14.82 1.96
C GLU A 48 19.52 15.86 1.12
N GLU A 49 18.40 15.46 0.50
CA GLU A 49 17.51 16.34 -0.26
C GLU A 49 16.38 16.94 0.60
N ARG A 50 16.57 16.93 1.93
CA ARG A 50 15.69 17.53 2.94
C ARG A 50 14.25 17.02 2.91
N CYS A 51 14.05 15.76 2.54
CA CYS A 51 12.71 15.15 2.48
C CYS A 51 11.75 15.99 1.63
N SER A 52 12.21 16.44 0.46
CA SER A 52 11.41 17.20 -0.50
C SER A 52 10.84 16.28 -1.57
N PHE A 53 10.15 16.83 -2.58
CA PHE A 53 9.69 16.01 -3.69
C PHE A 53 10.89 15.49 -4.51
N PRO A 54 11.01 14.16 -4.73
CA PRO A 54 12.21 13.55 -5.33
C PRO A 54 12.20 13.62 -6.86
N ALA A 55 12.29 14.84 -7.42
CA ALA A 55 12.17 15.08 -8.87
C ALA A 55 13.24 14.35 -9.71
N SER A 56 14.39 14.03 -9.14
CA SER A 56 15.48 13.27 -9.79
C SER A 56 15.18 11.76 -9.92
N SER A 57 14.32 11.23 -9.07
CA SER A 57 14.03 9.79 -8.96
C SER A 57 12.73 9.36 -9.66
N VAL A 58 11.91 10.32 -10.10
CA VAL A 58 10.60 10.08 -10.73
C VAL A 58 10.46 10.77 -12.09
N ASN A 59 9.49 10.33 -12.89
CA ASN A 59 9.20 10.81 -14.24
C ASN A 59 7.88 11.60 -14.31
N PHE A 60 7.49 12.27 -13.22
CA PHE A 60 6.30 13.12 -13.15
C PHE A 60 6.59 14.37 -12.32
N GLU A 61 5.91 15.46 -12.66
CA GLU A 61 5.99 16.73 -11.93
C GLU A 61 4.71 16.98 -11.11
N PHE A 62 3.55 16.67 -11.69
CA PHE A 62 2.26 16.88 -11.05
C PHE A 62 1.57 15.56 -10.68
N LYS A 63 0.95 15.50 -9.49
CA LYS A 63 0.16 14.33 -9.07
C LYS A 63 -1.03 14.04 -10.00
N SER A 64 -1.55 15.04 -10.72
CA SER A 64 -2.61 14.86 -11.74
C SER A 64 -2.19 13.94 -12.89
N ASP A 65 -0.88 13.86 -13.16
CA ASP A 65 -0.33 13.00 -14.21
C ASP A 65 -0.09 11.58 -13.71
N THR A 66 -0.47 11.26 -12.47
CA THR A 66 -0.26 9.96 -11.80
C THR A 66 -1.59 9.34 -11.40
N ASP A 67 -1.56 8.20 -10.71
CA ASP A 67 -2.74 7.60 -10.07
C ASP A 67 -2.63 7.65 -8.53
N LEU A 68 -1.80 8.54 -7.98
CA LEU A 68 -1.56 8.65 -6.54
C LEU A 68 -2.76 9.16 -5.72
N TYR A 69 -3.87 9.53 -6.38
CA TYR A 69 -5.16 9.85 -5.76
C TYR A 69 -6.15 8.66 -5.74
N GLU A 70 -5.72 7.46 -6.11
CA GLU A 70 -6.59 6.28 -6.16
C GLU A 70 -7.32 6.03 -4.84
N LEU A 71 -6.59 5.99 -3.73
CA LEU A 71 -7.15 5.73 -2.40
C LEU A 71 -8.13 6.82 -1.96
N LEU A 72 -7.81 8.09 -2.23
CA LEU A 72 -8.71 9.20 -1.97
C LEU A 72 -10.03 9.08 -2.76
N LYS A 73 -9.97 8.63 -4.02
CA LYS A 73 -11.16 8.43 -4.88
C LYS A 73 -12.06 7.31 -4.36
N THR A 74 -11.48 6.25 -3.79
CA THR A 74 -12.24 5.12 -3.23
C THR A 74 -12.60 5.30 -1.75
N HIS A 75 -12.27 6.46 -1.15
CA HIS A 75 -12.45 6.70 0.28
C HIS A 75 -11.76 5.65 1.16
N SER A 76 -10.60 5.16 0.71
CA SER A 76 -9.78 4.18 1.41
C SER A 76 -8.44 4.77 1.84
N TYR A 77 -7.71 4.04 2.67
CA TYR A 77 -6.36 4.38 3.11
C TYR A 77 -5.46 3.14 3.13
N ALA A 78 -4.15 3.34 3.16
CA ALA A 78 -3.18 2.25 3.18
C ALA A 78 -3.15 1.57 4.56
N ILE A 79 -3.20 0.24 4.56
CA ILE A 79 -2.95 -0.64 5.70
C ILE A 79 -1.48 -1.05 5.74
N SER A 80 -0.89 -1.35 4.59
CA SER A 80 0.53 -1.64 4.47
C SER A 80 1.04 -1.26 3.08
N ILE A 81 2.34 -1.02 2.99
CA ILE A 81 3.05 -0.62 1.78
C ILE A 81 4.30 -1.50 1.68
N ALA A 82 4.63 -1.99 0.49
CA ALA A 82 5.89 -2.69 0.26
C ALA A 82 6.50 -2.27 -1.08
N PHE A 83 7.83 -2.20 -1.14
CA PHE A 83 8.57 -2.03 -2.38
C PHE A 83 9.01 -3.39 -2.95
N SER A 84 9.06 -3.47 -4.27
CA SER A 84 9.83 -4.51 -4.96
C SER A 84 11.32 -4.33 -4.65
N HIS A 85 12.09 -5.41 -4.62
CA HIS A 85 13.54 -5.40 -4.41
C HIS A 85 14.28 -4.46 -5.37
N SER A 86 13.89 -4.41 -6.65
CA SER A 86 14.44 -3.46 -7.65
C SER A 86 14.04 -2.00 -7.44
N GLY A 87 13.12 -1.71 -6.51
CA GLY A 87 12.56 -0.37 -6.32
C GLY A 87 11.71 0.16 -7.48
N THR A 88 11.40 -0.68 -8.48
CA THR A 88 10.66 -0.27 -9.68
C THR A 88 9.15 -0.21 -9.47
N LYS A 89 8.64 -0.97 -8.49
CA LYS A 89 7.23 -1.02 -8.12
C LYS A 89 7.08 -0.84 -6.60
N PHE A 90 5.90 -0.40 -6.21
CA PHE A 90 5.43 -0.54 -4.84
C PHE A 90 3.98 -1.00 -4.88
N ALA A 91 3.56 -1.68 -3.82
CA ALA A 91 2.21 -2.15 -3.65
C ALA A 91 1.63 -1.63 -2.33
N ILE A 92 0.32 -1.40 -2.33
CA ILE A 92 -0.44 -0.95 -1.18
C ILE A 92 -1.57 -1.94 -0.94
N TYR A 93 -1.70 -2.44 0.29
CA TYR A 93 -2.92 -3.09 0.76
C TYR A 93 -3.80 -2.03 1.40
N THR A 94 -5.05 -1.94 1.00
CA THR A 94 -5.95 -0.86 1.37
C THR A 94 -7.01 -1.30 2.39
N SER A 95 -7.64 -0.32 3.05
CA SER A 95 -8.68 -0.56 4.06
C SER A 95 -9.95 -1.19 3.49
N ASP A 96 -10.17 -1.08 2.18
CA ASP A 96 -11.27 -1.69 1.43
C ASP A 96 -10.88 -3.04 0.79
N LYS A 97 -9.80 -3.67 1.27
CA LYS A 97 -9.30 -4.99 0.84
C LYS A 97 -8.87 -5.04 -0.64
N HIS A 98 -8.29 -3.96 -1.17
CA HIS A 98 -7.62 -3.99 -2.46
C HIS A 98 -6.11 -4.05 -2.30
N VAL A 99 -5.47 -4.75 -3.23
CA VAL A 99 -4.02 -4.70 -3.44
C VAL A 99 -3.77 -3.90 -4.71
N ILE A 100 -3.13 -2.75 -4.57
CA ILE A 100 -2.87 -1.84 -5.67
C ILE A 100 -1.37 -1.77 -5.92
N ILE A 101 -0.95 -2.15 -7.12
CA ILE A 101 0.45 -2.10 -7.54
C ILE A 101 0.65 -0.86 -8.40
N PHE A 102 1.70 -0.09 -8.13
CA PHE A 102 2.08 1.10 -8.86
C PHE A 102 3.48 0.97 -9.45
N TRP A 103 3.68 1.58 -10.61
CA TRP A 103 5.01 1.87 -11.12
C TRP A 103 5.59 3.05 -10.37
N PHE A 104 6.72 2.85 -9.69
CA PHE A 104 7.33 3.87 -8.83
C PHE A 104 7.66 5.16 -9.60
N LYS A 105 8.38 5.04 -10.73
CA LYS A 105 8.85 6.21 -11.48
C LYS A 105 7.71 7.05 -12.04
N SER A 106 6.62 6.46 -12.50
CA SER A 106 5.52 7.21 -13.12
C SER A 106 4.39 7.54 -12.15
N GLY A 107 4.36 6.93 -10.95
CA GLY A 107 3.24 7.02 -10.03
C GLY A 107 1.93 6.44 -10.59
N LYS A 108 1.99 5.70 -11.72
CA LYS A 108 0.82 5.13 -12.39
C LYS A 108 0.46 3.77 -11.80
N LYS A 109 -0.84 3.52 -11.71
CA LYS A 109 -1.40 2.24 -11.29
C LYS A 109 -1.12 1.19 -12.37
N CYS A 110 -0.51 0.09 -11.97
CA CYS A 110 -0.18 -1.05 -12.81
C CYS A 110 -1.29 -2.10 -12.77
N ARG A 111 -1.67 -2.54 -11.56
CA ARG A 111 -2.68 -3.58 -11.33
C ARG A 111 -3.45 -3.32 -10.04
N VAL A 112 -4.68 -3.83 -10.00
CA VAL A 112 -5.53 -3.86 -8.82
C VAL A 112 -6.05 -5.27 -8.65
N PHE A 113 -5.94 -5.81 -7.44
CA PHE A 113 -6.61 -7.04 -7.03
C PHE A 113 -7.62 -6.72 -5.96
N ASP A 114 -8.87 -7.08 -6.20
CA ASP A 114 -9.93 -7.01 -5.20
C ASP A 114 -9.89 -8.31 -4.39
N GLU A 115 -9.56 -8.19 -3.10
CA GLU A 115 -9.52 -9.28 -2.11
C GLU A 115 -10.73 -9.19 -1.16
N SER A 116 -11.83 -8.57 -1.61
CA SER A 116 -13.08 -8.54 -0.86
C SER A 116 -13.76 -9.90 -0.85
N THR A 117 -14.52 -10.13 0.22
CA THR A 117 -15.33 -11.34 0.39
C THR A 117 -16.33 -11.53 -0.75
N ALA A 118 -16.85 -10.44 -1.33
CA ALA A 118 -17.79 -10.50 -2.46
C ALA A 118 -17.14 -11.12 -3.70
N THR A 119 -15.93 -10.67 -4.04
CA THR A 119 -15.15 -11.18 -5.17
C THR A 119 -14.85 -12.68 -5.04
N PHE A 120 -14.50 -13.14 -3.84
CA PHE A 120 -14.31 -14.59 -3.61
C PHE A 120 -15.58 -15.41 -3.77
N ILE A 121 -16.74 -14.89 -3.35
CA ILE A 121 -18.02 -15.59 -3.52
C ILE A 121 -18.34 -15.75 -5.00
N GLU A 122 -18.18 -14.70 -5.79
CA GLU A 122 -18.42 -14.73 -7.23
C GLU A 122 -17.45 -15.69 -7.94
N ASP A 123 -16.16 -15.60 -7.64
CA ASP A 123 -15.14 -16.45 -8.24
C ASP A 123 -15.35 -17.93 -7.90
N GLN A 124 -15.71 -18.24 -6.65
CA GLN A 124 -16.03 -19.60 -6.23
C GLN A 124 -17.26 -20.18 -6.95
N GLN A 125 -18.28 -19.36 -7.24
CA GLN A 125 -19.45 -19.81 -8.01
C GLN A 125 -19.08 -20.20 -9.45
N ASN A 126 -18.10 -19.50 -10.04
CA ASN A 126 -17.69 -19.71 -11.42
C ASN A 126 -16.63 -20.83 -11.56
N ASN A 127 -15.62 -20.85 -10.69
CA ASN A 127 -14.41 -21.65 -10.88
C ASN A 127 -14.24 -22.78 -9.86
N ARG A 128 -14.96 -22.75 -8.73
CA ARG A 128 -14.92 -23.75 -7.64
C ARG A 128 -13.50 -24.18 -7.24
N HIS A 129 -12.68 -23.22 -6.80
CA HIS A 129 -11.27 -23.45 -6.44
C HIS A 129 -11.07 -24.46 -5.30
N ILE A 130 -11.99 -24.49 -4.34
CA ILE A 130 -11.96 -25.41 -3.19
C ILE A 130 -13.34 -26.04 -2.94
N PRO A 131 -13.45 -27.15 -2.18
CA PRO A 131 -14.74 -27.75 -1.85
C PRO A 131 -15.66 -26.79 -1.09
N ASP A 132 -16.96 -26.82 -1.39
CA ASP A 132 -17.94 -25.85 -0.87
C ASP A 132 -18.01 -25.81 0.66
N PHE A 133 -17.82 -26.96 1.32
CA PHE A 133 -17.76 -27.03 2.79
C PHE A 133 -16.55 -26.27 3.36
N GLU A 134 -15.37 -26.44 2.75
CA GLU A 134 -14.16 -25.73 3.17
C GLU A 134 -14.26 -24.23 2.86
N PHE A 135 -14.80 -23.87 1.70
CA PHE A 135 -15.06 -22.48 1.34
C PHE A 135 -16.00 -21.81 2.36
N GLY A 136 -17.13 -22.45 2.67
CA GLY A 136 -18.09 -21.94 3.65
C GLY A 136 -17.48 -21.73 5.04
N ARG A 137 -16.59 -22.65 5.46
CA ARG A 137 -15.85 -22.52 6.73
C ARG A 137 -14.92 -21.31 6.72
N ARG A 138 -14.12 -21.12 5.68
CA ARG A 138 -13.21 -19.97 5.55
C ARG A 138 -13.98 -18.65 5.44
N LEU A 139 -15.09 -18.65 4.70
CA LEU A 139 -15.95 -17.49 4.52
C LEU A 139 -16.56 -17.02 5.84
N ALA A 140 -16.97 -17.96 6.70
CA ALA A 140 -17.48 -17.63 8.02
C ALA A 140 -16.42 -16.96 8.89
N VAL A 141 -15.17 -17.46 8.86
CA VAL A 141 -14.05 -16.85 9.59
C VAL A 141 -13.75 -15.45 9.07
N GLU A 142 -13.69 -15.26 7.75
CA GLU A 142 -13.40 -13.96 7.12
C GLU A 142 -14.44 -12.90 7.54
N LYS A 143 -15.73 -13.27 7.57
CA LYS A 143 -16.82 -12.38 8.02
C LYS A 143 -16.74 -12.02 9.50
N GLU A 144 -16.23 -12.91 10.36
CA GLU A 144 -15.99 -12.58 11.77
C GLU A 144 -14.78 -11.66 11.92
N LEU A 145 -13.71 -11.87 11.13
CA LEU A 145 -12.54 -10.98 11.12
C LEU A 145 -12.90 -9.56 10.66
N GLU A 146 -13.80 -9.41 9.70
CA GLU A 146 -14.31 -8.10 9.24
C GLU A 146 -14.99 -7.27 10.33
N LYS A 147 -15.53 -7.91 11.38
CA LYS A 147 -16.13 -7.20 12.53
C LYS A 147 -15.08 -6.66 13.49
N THR A 148 -13.82 -7.05 13.31
CA THR A 148 -12.70 -6.67 14.15
C THR A 148 -11.72 -5.80 13.36
N ASN A 149 -10.87 -5.04 14.05
CA ASN A 149 -9.81 -4.27 13.40
C ASN A 149 -8.58 -5.13 13.01
N THR A 150 -8.76 -6.44 12.77
CA THR A 150 -7.64 -7.36 12.48
C THR A 150 -7.00 -7.06 11.14
N ILE A 151 -7.76 -6.50 10.18
CA ILE A 151 -7.24 -6.06 8.88
C ILE A 151 -6.07 -5.07 9.02
N LEU A 152 -6.00 -4.30 10.10
CA LEU A 152 -4.92 -3.33 10.34
C LEU A 152 -3.54 -3.98 10.50
N TYR A 153 -3.48 -5.29 10.72
CA TYR A 153 -2.25 -6.06 10.86
C TYR A 153 -1.87 -6.84 9.59
N THR A 154 -2.59 -6.64 8.49
CA THR A 154 -2.28 -7.27 7.20
C THR A 154 -1.03 -6.64 6.59
N ASN A 155 -0.05 -7.49 6.28
CA ASN A 155 1.17 -7.10 5.58
C ASN A 155 1.19 -7.66 4.17
N LEU A 156 1.98 -7.03 3.30
CA LEU A 156 2.33 -7.57 1.98
C LEU A 156 3.85 -7.47 1.78
N THR A 157 4.39 -8.29 0.89
CA THR A 157 5.81 -8.22 0.53
C THR A 157 6.04 -8.75 -0.88
N PHE A 158 7.05 -8.23 -1.55
CA PHE A 158 7.53 -8.80 -2.81
C PHE A 158 8.52 -9.91 -2.52
N ASP A 159 8.58 -10.91 -3.40
CA ASP A 159 9.66 -11.87 -3.41
C ASP A 159 10.97 -11.23 -3.93
N GLU A 160 12.10 -11.91 -3.71
CA GLU A 160 13.42 -11.40 -4.12
C GLU A 160 13.55 -11.20 -5.64
N SER A 161 12.73 -11.89 -6.45
CA SER A 161 12.78 -11.81 -7.91
C SER A 161 11.87 -10.73 -8.52
N ASP A 162 11.08 -10.02 -7.70
CA ASP A 162 10.08 -9.02 -8.09
C ASP A 162 8.94 -9.52 -8.99
N ASN A 163 8.78 -10.83 -9.09
CA ASN A 163 7.78 -11.49 -9.92
C ASN A 163 6.52 -11.87 -9.15
N PHE A 164 6.62 -11.98 -7.83
CA PHE A 164 5.53 -12.39 -6.97
C PHE A 164 5.33 -11.39 -5.85
N LEU A 165 4.09 -10.94 -5.71
CA LEU A 165 3.63 -10.27 -4.52
C LEU A 165 2.95 -11.28 -3.59
N ILE A 166 3.39 -11.37 -2.35
CA ILE A 166 2.83 -12.26 -1.33
C ILE A 166 1.88 -11.46 -0.46
N VAL A 167 0.61 -11.88 -0.47
CA VAL A 167 -0.48 -11.26 0.31
C VAL A 167 -1.28 -12.36 1.01
N PRO A 168 -1.63 -12.19 2.30
CA PRO A 168 -2.61 -13.05 2.96
C PRO A 168 -3.95 -12.97 2.24
N SER A 169 -4.49 -14.10 1.79
CA SER A 169 -5.78 -14.18 1.09
C SER A 169 -6.63 -15.31 1.65
N MET A 170 -7.96 -15.18 1.53
CA MET A 170 -8.94 -16.16 2.01
C MET A 170 -8.72 -17.54 1.37
N ILE A 171 -8.30 -17.58 0.11
CA ILE A 171 -8.12 -18.83 -0.65
C ILE A 171 -6.67 -19.36 -0.52
N GLY A 172 -5.70 -18.54 -0.10
CA GLY A 172 -4.31 -18.96 0.11
C GLY A 172 -3.31 -17.83 -0.13
N ILE A 173 -2.24 -18.12 -0.89
CA ILE A 173 -1.27 -17.13 -1.36
C ILE A 173 -1.57 -16.87 -2.83
N LYS A 174 -1.80 -15.60 -3.19
CA LYS A 174 -1.99 -15.19 -4.58
C LYS A 174 -0.68 -14.64 -5.12
N CYS A 175 -0.10 -15.35 -6.07
CA CYS A 175 1.07 -14.91 -6.83
C CYS A 175 0.59 -14.11 -8.05
N ALA A 176 0.91 -12.83 -8.12
CA ALA A 176 0.35 -11.93 -9.14
C ALA A 176 1.38 -10.99 -9.77
#